data_AF-A0A835TBK4-F1
#
_entry.id   AF-A0A835TBK4-F1
#
_cell.length_a   1.000
_cell.length_b   1.000
_cell.length_c   1.000
_cell.angle_alpha   90.00
_cell.angle_beta   90.00
_cell.angle_gamma   90.00
#
_symmetry.space_group_name_H-M   'P 1'
#
loop_
_entity.id
_entity.type
_entity.pdbx_description
1 polymer ?
#
loop_
_entity_poly.entity_id
_entity_poly.type
_entity_poly.pdbx_seq_one_letter_code
_entity_poly.pdbx_strand_id
1 'polypeptide(L)'
;MQVASSRGQALRGSQARPAAGLPLRPRRVARLACSATAEALRSADAPATSVAPAIKLFYRTGWDKAVAHGSLAGASWKDFPLVKAAGVPNRWLVADIPLEGEGEGAAAGSNGRPLLEFVVADAAKQQWDKPQSGGNYQVDSPGVYSLRGGSLQRVAARPVMVVSDLDGTMVGDDAATGAFKSWWEDAGALAGGVLVYNTGRSLQSFLDLLKSKSGCMAVPDALILAVGTCVYLRNPSGGPADSPSGWREDRDWSGQLDQSWSLKVARDACYKALAEVGKDAMHFRPAEEQNDHKVTCGVADPQAAQVVGRVNSELAAGGVAANVITSGHGGWKYLDVVPIRAGKLEALNHVRRHFGFSVASTVACGDSGNDILMLSGENLAIVVGNAQPDLRTWAQQRQAAEAPLPSGKHRLLQATKKEALGILEGLEHFGFK
;
A
#
# COMPACT_ATOMS: atom_id res chain seq x y z
N MET A 1 14.33 -91.96 -27.50
CA MET A 1 13.61 -92.20 -28.77
C MET A 1 12.26 -91.47 -28.67
N GLN A 2 12.07 -90.46 -29.54
CA GLN A 2 10.84 -90.05 -30.25
C GLN A 2 9.50 -90.75 -29.86
N VAL A 3 8.30 -90.15 -29.85
CA VAL A 3 7.71 -88.91 -30.44
C VAL A 3 6.30 -88.72 -29.84
N ALA A 4 5.92 -87.44 -29.60
CA ALA A 4 4.63 -86.70 -29.77
C ALA A 4 3.24 -87.40 -29.55
N SER A 5 2.09 -86.72 -29.35
CA SER A 5 1.66 -85.32 -29.41
C SER A 5 0.23 -85.18 -28.81
N SER A 6 -0.25 -83.93 -28.74
CA SER A 6 -1.65 -83.42 -28.65
C SER A 6 -2.14 -83.06 -27.24
N ARG A 7 -2.16 -81.76 -26.90
CA ARG A 7 -3.12 -80.66 -27.21
C ARG A 7 -4.31 -80.63 -26.24
N GLY A 8 -4.33 -79.62 -25.37
CA GLY A 8 -5.48 -79.19 -24.57
C GLY A 8 -5.31 -77.73 -24.16
N GLN A 9 -6.26 -76.90 -24.57
CA GLN A 9 -6.29 -75.44 -24.46
C GLN A 9 -6.31 -74.94 -23.01
N ALA A 10 -5.54 -73.89 -22.70
CA ALA A 10 -5.62 -73.15 -21.45
C ALA A 10 -6.27 -71.77 -21.65
N LEU A 11 -7.17 -71.46 -20.71
CA LEU A 11 -8.07 -70.32 -20.64
C LEU A 11 -7.34 -68.97 -20.50
N ARG A 12 -7.95 -67.94 -21.09
CA ARG A 12 -7.54 -66.53 -21.02
C ARG A 12 -7.71 -65.99 -19.59
N GLY A 13 -6.59 -65.64 -18.94
CA GLY A 13 -6.58 -64.75 -17.78
C GLY A 13 -6.39 -63.30 -18.24
N SER A 14 -7.38 -62.45 -18.02
CA SER A 14 -7.27 -61.00 -18.26
C SER A 14 -6.43 -60.35 -17.16
N GLN A 15 -5.21 -59.93 -17.49
CA GLN A 15 -4.45 -59.01 -16.64
C GLN A 15 -5.03 -57.60 -16.77
N ALA A 16 -5.53 -57.06 -15.66
CA ALA A 16 -5.90 -55.66 -15.53
C ALA A 16 -4.63 -54.79 -15.57
N ARG A 17 -4.60 -53.83 -16.50
CA ARG A 17 -3.57 -52.77 -16.53
C ARG A 17 -3.81 -51.78 -15.38
N PRO A 18 -2.76 -51.29 -14.70
CA PRO A 18 -2.92 -50.16 -13.78
C PRO A 18 -3.18 -48.89 -14.59
N ALA A 19 -4.24 -48.16 -14.23
CA ALA A 19 -4.57 -46.88 -14.82
C ALA A 19 -3.49 -45.85 -14.43
N ALA A 20 -2.76 -45.36 -15.42
CA ALA A 20 -1.83 -44.26 -15.26
C ALA A 20 -2.60 -42.99 -14.83
N GLY A 21 -2.20 -42.42 -13.70
CA GLY A 21 -2.74 -41.17 -13.18
C GLY A 21 -2.51 -40.02 -14.17
N LEU A 22 -3.61 -39.44 -14.65
CA LEU A 22 -3.59 -38.20 -15.42
C LEU A 22 -3.16 -37.04 -14.50
N PRO A 23 -2.20 -36.20 -14.89
CA PRO A 23 -1.83 -35.03 -14.12
C PRO A 23 -2.99 -34.03 -14.06
N LEU A 24 -3.29 -33.57 -12.85
CA LEU A 24 -4.25 -32.51 -12.54
C LEU A 24 -3.95 -31.27 -13.38
N ARG A 25 -4.80 -30.97 -14.37
CA ARG A 25 -4.77 -29.70 -15.09
C ARG A 25 -5.25 -28.59 -14.13
N PRO A 26 -4.54 -27.47 -13.99
CA PRO A 26 -5.08 -26.31 -13.29
C PRO A 26 -6.36 -25.86 -14.00
N ARG A 27 -7.44 -25.72 -13.22
CA ARG A 27 -8.72 -25.19 -13.72
C ARG A 27 -8.47 -23.80 -14.31
N ARG A 28 -8.89 -23.60 -15.55
CA ARG A 28 -8.95 -22.29 -16.19
C ARG A 28 -9.79 -21.37 -15.30
N VAL A 29 -9.14 -20.38 -14.71
CA VAL A 29 -9.81 -19.17 -14.23
C VAL A 29 -10.54 -18.62 -15.45
N ALA A 30 -11.87 -18.59 -15.40
CA ALA A 30 -12.67 -17.96 -16.43
C ALA A 30 -12.17 -16.51 -16.54
N ARG A 31 -11.59 -16.17 -17.70
CA ARG A 31 -11.35 -14.77 -18.05
C ARG A 31 -12.71 -14.10 -18.07
N LEU A 32 -13.08 -13.44 -16.97
CA LEU A 32 -13.88 -12.24 -17.08
C LEU A 32 -13.01 -11.24 -17.84
N ALA A 33 -13.14 -11.26 -19.16
CA ALA A 33 -12.67 -10.20 -20.02
C ALA A 33 -13.51 -8.97 -19.69
N CYS A 34 -13.14 -8.27 -18.63
CA CYS A 34 -13.47 -6.87 -18.48
C CYS A 34 -12.58 -6.16 -19.50
N SER A 35 -13.14 -5.80 -20.65
CA SER A 35 -12.50 -4.90 -21.61
C SER A 35 -12.46 -3.49 -21.00
N ALA A 36 -11.62 -3.31 -19.98
CA ALA A 36 -11.18 -2.01 -19.54
C ALA A 36 -9.85 -1.75 -20.24
N THR A 37 -9.84 -0.70 -21.05
CA THR A 37 -8.70 -0.12 -21.74
C THR A 37 -7.41 -0.27 -20.94
N ALA A 38 -6.38 -0.83 -21.58
CA ALA A 38 -5.02 -0.85 -21.07
C ALA A 38 -4.64 0.55 -20.56
N GLU A 39 -4.64 0.73 -19.24
CA GLU A 39 -3.97 1.84 -18.55
C GLU A 39 -2.48 1.53 -18.70
N ALA A 40 -1.99 1.66 -19.93
CA ALA A 40 -0.62 1.34 -20.29
C ALA A 40 0.28 2.18 -19.39
N LEU A 41 1.32 1.55 -18.84
CA LEU A 41 2.44 2.12 -18.09
C LEU A 41 3.24 3.12 -18.95
N ARG A 42 2.55 4.13 -19.50
CA ARG A 42 3.12 5.31 -20.13
C ARG A 42 3.29 6.33 -19.01
N SER A 43 4.41 7.03 -19.08
CA SER A 43 5.01 7.83 -18.01
C SER A 43 4.05 8.78 -17.28
N ALA A 44 4.23 8.83 -15.96
CA ALA A 44 4.16 10.02 -15.11
C ALA A 44 2.90 10.89 -15.19
N ASP A 45 1.74 10.33 -14.84
CA ASP A 45 0.63 11.17 -14.38
C ASP A 45 0.46 10.99 -12.86
N ALA A 46 0.84 12.06 -12.15
CA ALA A 46 0.32 12.44 -10.84
C ALA A 46 -1.03 13.16 -11.05
N PRO A 47 -1.91 13.29 -10.04
CA PRO A 47 -3.20 13.92 -10.21
C PRO A 47 -3.06 15.32 -10.82
N ALA A 48 -3.65 15.51 -11.99
CA ALA A 48 -3.76 16.80 -12.66
C ALA A 48 -4.76 17.67 -11.88
N THR A 49 -4.30 18.31 -10.81
CA THR A 49 -4.99 19.46 -10.26
C THR A 49 -4.45 20.70 -10.96
N SER A 50 -5.31 21.31 -11.77
CA SER A 50 -5.13 22.66 -12.32
C SER A 50 -5.11 23.66 -11.16
N VAL A 51 -3.96 23.77 -10.48
CA VAL A 51 -3.70 24.80 -9.48
C VAL A 51 -2.92 25.91 -10.16
N ALA A 52 -3.30 27.17 -9.91
CA ALA A 52 -2.51 28.33 -10.30
C ALA A 52 -1.03 28.11 -9.92
N PRO A 53 -0.06 28.62 -10.70
CA PRO A 53 1.33 28.47 -10.35
C PRO A 53 1.55 29.12 -8.98
N ALA A 54 2.08 28.35 -8.03
CA ALA A 54 2.28 28.76 -6.65
C ALA A 54 3.66 28.26 -6.16
N ILE A 55 4.20 28.96 -5.17
CA ILE A 55 5.35 28.48 -4.40
C ILE A 55 4.80 27.84 -3.13
N LYS A 56 5.07 26.56 -2.92
CA LYS A 56 4.77 25.89 -1.65
C LYS A 56 6.06 25.75 -0.85
N LEU A 57 6.14 26.42 0.28
CA LEU A 57 7.32 26.44 1.13
C LEU A 57 7.08 25.61 2.40
N PHE A 58 7.85 24.55 2.57
CA PHE A 58 7.96 23.79 3.81
C PHE A 58 9.14 24.30 4.62
N TYR A 59 8.93 24.65 5.88
CA TYR A 59 9.98 25.15 6.77
C TYR A 59 10.09 24.30 8.03
N ARG A 60 11.30 23.81 8.33
CA ARG A 60 11.58 23.04 9.53
C ARG A 60 12.33 23.90 10.54
N THR A 61 11.68 24.13 11.67
CA THR A 61 12.15 24.96 12.77
C THR A 61 11.68 24.39 14.11
N GLY A 62 12.22 24.91 15.22
CA GLY A 62 11.72 24.68 16.56
C GLY A 62 10.53 25.57 16.94
N TRP A 63 10.16 26.53 16.09
CA TRP A 63 9.00 27.41 16.33
C TRP A 63 7.68 26.75 15.93
N ASP A 64 6.62 27.00 16.71
CA ASP A 64 5.27 26.52 16.40
C ASP A 64 4.61 27.28 15.24
N LYS A 65 5.02 28.54 15.05
CA LYS A 65 4.62 29.44 13.97
C LYS A 65 5.81 30.25 13.51
N ALA A 66 5.88 30.52 12.21
CA ALA A 66 6.91 31.35 11.62
C ALA A 66 6.29 32.24 10.53
N VAL A 67 7.07 33.17 10.02
CA VAL A 67 6.69 34.01 8.90
C VAL A 67 7.82 34.02 7.89
N ALA A 68 7.54 33.67 6.64
CA ALA A 68 8.41 34.03 5.54
C ALA A 68 8.10 35.49 5.19
N HIS A 69 9.00 36.41 5.52
CA HIS A 69 8.91 37.81 5.11
C HIS A 69 9.62 37.93 3.77
N GLY A 70 8.91 38.25 2.70
CA GLY A 70 9.46 38.18 1.35
C GLY A 70 8.84 39.12 0.33
N SER A 71 9.57 39.32 -0.76
CA SER A 71 9.19 40.10 -1.94
C SER A 71 9.01 39.16 -3.13
N LEU A 72 7.84 39.23 -3.78
CA LEU A 72 7.56 38.51 -5.03
C LEU A 72 7.93 39.40 -6.22
N ALA A 73 8.79 38.90 -7.11
CA ALA A 73 9.24 39.60 -8.31
C ALA A 73 9.72 41.05 -8.10
N GLY A 74 10.22 41.38 -6.90
CA GLY A 74 10.67 42.73 -6.52
C GLY A 74 9.55 43.69 -6.07
N ALA A 75 8.34 43.18 -5.79
CA ALA A 75 7.26 43.94 -5.18
C ALA A 75 7.55 44.29 -3.71
N SER A 76 6.63 44.99 -3.06
CA SER A 76 6.75 45.32 -1.62
C SER A 76 6.87 44.05 -0.77
N TRP A 77 7.74 44.10 0.24
CA TRP A 77 7.92 42.98 1.17
C TRP A 77 6.66 42.77 1.99
N LYS A 78 6.21 41.52 2.08
CA LYS A 78 5.01 41.11 2.83
C LYS A 78 5.25 39.80 3.57
N ASP A 79 4.36 39.52 4.51
CA ASP A 79 4.42 38.33 5.35
C ASP A 79 3.61 37.19 4.75
N PHE A 80 4.24 36.01 4.69
CA PHE A 80 3.61 34.74 4.35
C PHE A 80 3.63 33.84 5.60
N PRO A 81 2.48 33.63 6.26
CA PRO A 81 2.43 32.82 7.47
C PRO A 81 2.82 31.36 7.20
N LEU A 82 3.74 30.84 8.01
CA LEU A 82 4.14 29.43 8.05
C LEU A 82 3.45 28.77 9.25
N VAL A 83 2.58 27.81 8.96
CA VAL A 83 1.72 27.16 9.98
C VAL A 83 1.76 25.64 9.86
N LYS A 84 1.33 24.94 10.92
CA LYS A 84 1.00 23.51 10.82
C LYS A 84 -0.23 23.34 9.94
N ALA A 85 -0.22 22.34 9.08
CA ALA A 85 -1.35 22.00 8.22
C ALA A 85 -1.68 20.51 8.31
N ALA A 86 -2.96 20.19 8.15
CA ALA A 86 -3.42 18.81 8.04
C ALA A 86 -2.79 18.12 6.82
N GLY A 87 -2.38 16.87 6.97
CA GLY A 87 -1.70 16.10 5.90
C GLY A 87 -0.22 16.45 5.70
N VAL A 88 0.31 17.46 6.40
CA VAL A 88 1.75 17.78 6.39
C VAL A 88 2.41 17.13 7.62
N PRO A 89 3.59 16.48 7.48
CA PRO A 89 4.27 15.92 8.63
C PRO A 89 4.54 16.96 9.71
N ASN A 90 4.30 16.60 10.97
CA ASN A 90 4.33 17.53 12.12
C ASN A 90 5.67 18.28 12.30
N ARG A 91 6.76 17.83 11.69
CA ARG A 91 8.07 18.51 11.74
C ARG A 91 8.18 19.73 10.80
N TRP A 92 7.20 19.95 9.92
CA TRP A 92 7.19 21.06 8.96
C TRP A 92 6.11 22.07 9.31
N LEU A 93 6.42 23.35 9.09
CA LEU A 93 5.45 24.39 8.83
C LEU A 93 5.30 24.54 7.31
N VAL A 94 4.15 25.01 6.85
CA VAL A 94 3.89 25.20 5.42
C VAL A 94 3.30 26.58 5.15
N ALA A 95 3.67 27.15 4.01
CA ALA A 95 3.06 28.34 3.43
C ALA A 95 2.79 28.07 1.94
N ASP A 96 1.56 28.33 1.50
CA ASP A 96 1.20 28.41 0.09
C ASP A 96 1.27 29.88 -0.32
N ILE A 97 2.24 30.20 -1.19
CA ILE A 97 2.55 31.56 -1.63
C ILE A 97 1.98 31.72 -3.06
N PRO A 98 0.84 32.42 -3.22
CA PRO A 98 0.23 32.62 -4.52
C PRO A 98 1.07 33.57 -5.38
N LEU A 99 1.07 33.35 -6.68
CA LEU A 99 1.74 34.23 -7.65
C LEU A 99 0.80 35.29 -8.25
N GLU A 100 -0.39 35.48 -7.67
CA GLU A 100 -1.40 36.43 -8.17
C GLU A 100 -1.19 37.86 -7.67
N GLY A 101 -1.36 38.82 -8.59
CA GLY A 101 -1.58 40.24 -8.30
C GLY A 101 -0.38 41.15 -8.49
N GLU A 102 0.00 41.44 -9.75
CA GLU A 102 0.39 42.78 -10.25
C GLU A 102 0.67 42.69 -11.78
N GLY A 103 -0.35 43.02 -12.60
CA GLY A 103 -0.21 43.31 -14.04
C GLY A 103 0.02 42.11 -14.97
N GLU A 104 -0.75 42.06 -16.05
CA GLU A 104 -0.48 41.23 -17.23
C GLU A 104 0.97 41.48 -17.71
N GLY A 105 1.91 40.59 -17.38
CA GLY A 105 3.30 40.72 -17.82
C GLY A 105 4.39 40.19 -16.89
N ALA A 106 4.12 39.87 -15.63
CA ALA A 106 5.13 39.29 -14.73
C ALA A 106 5.38 37.79 -15.01
N ALA A 107 5.77 37.47 -16.24
CA ALA A 107 6.38 36.19 -16.56
C ALA A 107 7.75 36.13 -15.88
N ALA A 108 7.99 35.05 -15.13
CA ALA A 108 9.28 34.53 -14.66
C ALA A 108 10.48 35.49 -14.76
N GLY A 109 10.95 36.04 -13.63
CA GLY A 109 12.30 36.56 -13.48
C GLY A 109 12.78 37.57 -14.54
N SER A 110 11.88 38.32 -15.20
CA SER A 110 12.27 39.31 -16.19
C SER A 110 13.10 40.40 -15.52
N ASN A 111 14.38 40.53 -15.91
CA ASN A 111 15.44 41.40 -15.37
C ASN A 111 16.39 40.78 -14.32
N GLY A 112 16.49 39.45 -14.21
CA GLY A 112 17.49 38.80 -13.35
C GLY A 112 17.19 38.90 -11.85
N ARG A 113 15.92 39.16 -11.49
CA ARG A 113 15.42 39.15 -10.11
C ARG A 113 14.78 37.78 -9.81
N PRO A 114 14.95 37.24 -8.59
CA PRO A 114 14.29 36.00 -8.20
C PRO A 114 12.77 36.17 -8.19
N LEU A 115 12.04 35.08 -8.39
CA LEU A 115 10.57 35.06 -8.31
C LEU A 115 10.10 35.37 -6.89
N LEU A 116 10.79 34.85 -5.88
CA LEU A 116 10.60 35.19 -4.48
C LEU A 116 11.97 35.37 -3.82
N GLU A 117 12.17 36.51 -3.19
CA GLU A 117 13.27 36.74 -2.25
C GLU A 117 12.70 36.84 -0.84
N PHE A 118 13.25 36.15 0.16
CA PHE A 118 12.69 36.14 1.50
C PHE A 118 13.70 35.84 2.60
N VAL A 119 13.33 36.17 3.83
CA VAL A 119 13.93 35.67 5.07
C VAL A 119 12.83 35.09 5.94
N VAL A 120 13.19 34.22 6.88
CA VAL A 120 12.20 33.67 7.81
C VAL A 120 12.39 34.27 9.19
N ALA A 121 11.31 34.54 9.89
CA ALA A 121 11.33 35.02 11.26
C ALA A 121 10.37 34.21 12.13
N ASP A 122 10.60 34.24 13.43
CA ASP A 122 9.60 33.80 14.40
C ASP A 122 8.37 34.73 14.34
N ALA A 123 7.25 34.30 14.92
CA ALA A 123 6.01 35.06 14.84
C ALA A 123 6.12 36.49 15.43
N ALA A 124 7.03 36.73 16.38
CA ALA A 124 7.26 38.03 16.98
C ALA A 124 8.32 38.89 16.24
N LYS A 125 8.93 38.36 15.18
CA LYS A 125 10.04 38.99 14.43
C LYS A 125 11.25 39.39 15.30
N GLN A 126 11.48 38.66 16.37
CA GLN A 126 12.62 38.82 17.28
C GLN A 126 13.82 37.98 16.85
N GLN A 127 13.58 36.84 16.20
CA GLN A 127 14.60 35.94 15.69
C GLN A 127 14.45 35.78 14.18
N TRP A 128 15.58 35.76 13.47
CA TRP A 128 15.63 35.69 12.02
C TRP A 128 16.50 34.52 11.58
N ASP A 129 15.99 33.75 10.62
CA ASP A 129 16.68 32.69 9.91
C ASP A 129 17.01 33.18 8.49
N LYS A 130 18.30 33.10 8.14
CA LYS A 130 18.88 33.58 6.88
C LYS A 130 19.83 32.52 6.31
N PRO A 131 20.10 32.53 4.99
CA PRO A 131 21.09 31.65 4.40
C PRO A 131 22.44 31.74 5.11
N GLN A 132 23.12 30.60 5.27
CA GLN A 132 24.47 30.57 5.87
C GLN A 132 25.50 31.35 5.03
N SER A 133 25.28 31.45 3.72
CA SER A 133 26.10 32.24 2.80
C SER A 133 25.91 33.76 2.91
N GLY A 134 24.97 34.23 3.75
CA GLY A 134 24.53 35.62 3.79
C GLY A 134 23.46 35.94 2.73
N GLY A 135 22.86 37.12 2.85
CA GLY A 135 21.77 37.57 1.97
C GLY A 135 20.39 37.03 2.37
N ASN A 136 19.54 36.81 1.36
CA ASN A 136 18.17 36.33 1.49
C ASN A 136 18.01 35.00 0.75
N TYR A 137 17.03 34.20 1.14
CA TYR A 137 16.62 33.03 0.38
C TYR A 137 16.00 33.46 -0.94
N GLN A 138 16.25 32.68 -2.00
CA GLN A 138 15.77 33.00 -3.35
C GLN A 138 15.13 31.77 -3.99
N VAL A 139 13.98 31.99 -4.62
CA VAL A 139 13.26 31.01 -5.44
C VAL A 139 13.09 31.62 -6.82
N ASP A 140 13.49 30.91 -7.86
CA ASP A 140 13.48 31.45 -9.24
C ASP A 140 12.28 30.98 -10.07
N SER A 141 11.55 29.95 -9.60
CA SER A 141 10.44 29.37 -10.35
C SER A 141 9.35 28.81 -9.44
N PRO A 142 8.10 28.65 -9.92
CA PRO A 142 7.05 27.99 -9.15
C PRO A 142 7.43 26.54 -8.81
N GLY A 143 6.91 26.06 -7.68
CA GLY A 143 7.13 24.68 -7.25
C GLY A 143 7.11 24.51 -5.74
N VAL A 144 7.52 23.31 -5.32
CA VAL A 144 7.58 22.92 -3.91
C VAL A 144 9.01 23.03 -3.43
N TYR A 145 9.20 23.66 -2.27
CA TYR A 145 10.50 23.93 -1.67
C TYR A 145 10.51 23.51 -0.20
N SER A 146 11.64 23.01 0.27
CA SER A 146 11.91 22.74 1.68
C SER A 146 13.06 23.61 2.17
N LEU A 147 12.90 24.17 3.37
CA LEU A 147 13.88 25.01 4.03
C LEU A 147 14.18 24.44 5.41
N ARG A 148 15.45 24.14 5.66
CA ARG A 148 15.94 23.62 6.95
C ARG A 148 17.37 24.07 7.20
N GLY A 149 17.63 24.61 8.39
CA GLY A 149 18.99 24.89 8.86
C GLY A 149 19.80 25.80 7.95
N GLY A 150 19.18 26.83 7.36
CA GLY A 150 19.88 27.73 6.45
C GLY A 150 19.91 27.30 4.98
N SER A 151 19.34 26.14 4.65
CA SER A 151 19.41 25.53 3.30
C SER A 151 18.03 25.40 2.67
N LEU A 152 17.83 26.11 1.55
CA LEU A 152 16.64 26.03 0.73
C LEU A 152 16.87 25.06 -0.43
N GLN A 153 15.95 24.12 -0.63
CA GLN A 153 16.02 23.13 -1.69
C GLN A 153 14.68 22.97 -2.39
N ARG A 154 14.71 22.75 -3.71
CA ARG A 154 13.50 22.37 -4.47
C ARG A 154 13.21 20.91 -4.22
N VAL A 155 11.96 20.57 -3.89
CA VAL A 155 11.52 19.18 -3.77
C VAL A 155 11.33 18.62 -5.17
N ALA A 156 12.30 17.82 -5.62
CA ALA A 156 12.35 17.26 -6.98
C ALA A 156 11.83 15.82 -7.09
N ALA A 157 11.49 15.18 -5.96
CA ALA A 157 10.97 13.82 -5.95
C ALA A 157 9.61 13.73 -6.64
N ARG A 158 9.37 12.62 -7.34
CA ARG A 158 8.07 12.34 -7.98
C ARG A 158 7.07 11.85 -6.91
N PRO A 159 5.81 12.30 -6.95
CA PRO A 159 4.77 11.77 -6.07
C PRO A 159 4.66 10.24 -6.24
N VAL A 160 4.51 9.53 -5.13
CA VAL A 160 4.32 8.07 -5.09
C VAL A 160 3.27 7.69 -4.07
N MET A 161 2.40 6.75 -4.42
CA MET A 161 1.54 6.07 -3.47
C MET A 161 2.23 4.77 -3.01
N VAL A 162 2.66 4.73 -1.75
CA VAL A 162 3.27 3.54 -1.14
C VAL A 162 2.20 2.78 -0.39
N VAL A 163 1.96 1.53 -0.79
CA VAL A 163 0.99 0.63 -0.17
C VAL A 163 1.74 -0.54 0.42
N SER A 164 1.86 -0.59 1.74
CA SER A 164 2.71 -1.58 2.40
C SER A 164 1.90 -2.47 3.32
N ASP A 165 2.20 -3.77 3.33
CA ASP A 165 1.93 -4.58 4.51
C ASP A 165 2.70 -4.03 5.73
N LEU A 166 2.29 -4.41 6.93
CA LEU A 166 2.89 -3.97 8.18
C LEU A 166 3.90 -4.99 8.70
N ASP A 167 3.42 -6.13 9.18
CA ASP A 167 4.18 -7.07 10.00
C ASP A 167 5.19 -7.85 9.15
N GLY A 168 6.49 -7.65 9.38
CA GLY A 168 7.53 -8.23 8.55
C GLY A 168 7.81 -7.46 7.26
N THR A 169 7.08 -6.37 7.00
CA THR A 169 7.28 -5.51 5.82
C THR A 169 7.65 -4.08 6.23
N MET A 170 6.70 -3.27 6.72
CA MET A 170 6.98 -1.92 7.22
C MET A 170 7.52 -1.93 8.65
N VAL A 171 7.07 -2.90 9.47
CA VAL A 171 7.32 -2.99 10.91
C VAL A 171 7.98 -4.33 11.24
N GLY A 172 9.04 -4.27 12.03
CA GLY A 172 9.80 -5.41 12.55
C GLY A 172 11.03 -4.88 13.29
N ASP A 173 11.89 -4.18 12.54
CA ASP A 173 13.03 -3.40 12.97
C ASP A 173 12.66 -1.91 13.07
N ASP A 174 12.76 -1.36 14.27
CA ASP A 174 12.40 0.03 14.54
C ASP A 174 13.35 1.05 13.90
N ALA A 175 14.62 0.70 13.71
CA ALA A 175 15.57 1.57 13.02
C ALA A 175 15.26 1.61 11.52
N ALA A 176 14.92 0.48 10.90
CA ALA A 176 14.45 0.41 9.52
C ALA A 176 13.17 1.22 9.32
N THR A 177 12.18 1.01 10.20
CA THR A 177 10.91 1.74 10.19
C THR A 177 11.15 3.26 10.33
N GLY A 178 12.02 3.64 11.26
CA GLY A 178 12.42 5.03 11.49
C GLY A 178 13.15 5.67 10.31
N ALA A 179 14.00 4.91 9.61
CA ALA A 179 14.65 5.36 8.39
C ALA A 179 13.62 5.64 7.27
N PHE A 180 12.64 4.76 7.10
CA PHE A 180 11.54 4.99 6.17
C PHE A 180 10.74 6.23 6.54
N LYS A 181 10.33 6.37 7.82
CA LYS A 181 9.63 7.57 8.31
C LYS A 181 10.43 8.84 8.04
N SER A 182 11.73 8.84 8.29
CA SER A 182 12.55 10.03 8.05
C SER A 182 12.55 10.42 6.58
N TRP A 183 12.75 9.48 5.67
CA TRP A 183 12.67 9.76 4.24
C TRP A 183 11.27 10.18 3.80
N TRP A 184 10.24 9.49 4.28
CA TRP A 184 8.85 9.81 3.95
C TRP A 184 8.50 11.24 4.36
N GLU A 185 8.78 11.62 5.61
CA GLU A 185 8.43 12.94 6.13
C GLU A 185 9.31 14.07 5.57
N ASP A 186 10.53 13.78 5.12
CA ASP A 186 11.45 14.80 4.59
C ASP A 186 11.44 14.90 3.04
N ALA A 187 10.89 13.92 2.32
CA ALA A 187 10.84 13.90 0.86
C ALA A 187 9.51 13.38 0.30
N GLY A 188 9.13 12.14 0.62
CA GLY A 188 7.98 11.46 0.00
C GLY A 188 6.66 12.21 0.16
N ALA A 189 6.31 12.59 1.38
CA ALA A 189 5.09 13.36 1.69
C ALA A 189 5.15 14.78 1.11
N LEU A 190 6.32 15.43 1.12
CA LEU A 190 6.48 16.79 0.58
C LEU A 190 6.30 16.82 -0.95
N ALA A 191 6.65 15.74 -1.63
CA ALA A 191 6.40 15.53 -3.05
C ALA A 191 4.92 15.24 -3.37
N GLY A 192 4.02 15.26 -2.38
CA GLY A 192 2.61 14.90 -2.56
C GLY A 192 2.36 13.39 -2.63
N GLY A 193 3.26 12.58 -2.05
CA GLY A 193 3.07 11.14 -1.92
C GLY A 193 1.94 10.79 -0.94
N VAL A 194 1.41 9.58 -1.09
CA VAL A 194 0.35 9.01 -0.25
C VAL A 194 0.84 7.71 0.38
N LEU A 195 0.72 7.58 1.70
CA LEU A 195 1.10 6.37 2.42
C LEU A 195 -0.14 5.59 2.83
N VAL A 196 -0.17 4.31 2.49
CA VAL A 196 -1.25 3.39 2.82
C VAL A 196 -0.70 2.14 3.49
N TYR A 197 -1.29 1.77 4.62
CA TYR A 197 -1.00 0.47 5.25
C TYR A 197 -2.09 -0.54 4.91
N ASN A 198 -1.69 -1.68 4.36
CA ASN A 198 -2.56 -2.75 3.87
C ASN A 198 -2.30 -4.06 4.63
N THR A 199 -3.01 -4.25 5.73
CA THR A 199 -2.72 -5.25 6.76
C THR A 199 -3.93 -6.13 7.08
N GLY A 200 -3.67 -7.30 7.66
CA GLY A 200 -4.71 -8.16 8.24
C GLY A 200 -5.25 -7.68 9.59
N ARG A 201 -4.59 -6.71 10.23
CA ARG A 201 -4.98 -6.16 11.54
C ARG A 201 -6.37 -5.52 11.53
N SER A 202 -7.04 -5.57 12.68
CA SER A 202 -8.23 -4.75 12.97
C SER A 202 -7.84 -3.29 13.22
N LEU A 203 -8.82 -2.37 13.22
CA LEU A 203 -8.56 -0.96 13.51
C LEU A 203 -7.93 -0.79 14.88
N GLN A 204 -8.49 -1.40 15.93
CA GLN A 204 -7.95 -1.27 17.28
C GLN A 204 -6.50 -1.78 17.36
N SER A 205 -6.22 -2.96 16.77
CA SER A 205 -4.86 -3.51 16.72
C SER A 205 -3.87 -2.60 15.98
N PHE A 206 -4.32 -1.94 14.90
CA PHE A 206 -3.51 -0.95 14.19
C PHE A 206 -3.24 0.30 15.05
N LEU A 207 -4.26 0.83 15.75
CA LEU A 207 -4.11 2.01 16.59
C LEU A 207 -3.14 1.75 17.75
N ASP A 208 -3.24 0.59 18.39
CA ASP A 208 -2.33 0.18 19.45
C ASP A 208 -0.89 0.05 18.93
N LEU A 209 -0.72 -0.50 17.73
CA LEU A 209 0.59 -0.57 17.06
C LEU A 209 1.14 0.83 16.80
N LEU A 210 0.36 1.72 16.17
CA LEU A 210 0.77 3.08 15.86
C LEU A 210 1.16 3.86 17.12
N LYS A 211 0.42 3.68 18.22
CA LYS A 211 0.73 4.28 19.52
C LYS A 211 2.07 3.76 20.06
N SER A 212 2.26 2.44 20.05
CA SER A 212 3.49 1.80 20.54
C SER A 212 4.73 2.15 19.70
N LYS A 213 4.54 2.42 18.39
CA LYS A 213 5.60 2.72 17.41
C LYS A 213 5.63 4.20 17.02
N SER A 214 5.01 5.08 17.79
CA SER A 214 4.88 6.52 17.48
C SER A 214 6.22 7.23 17.20
N GLY A 215 7.31 6.75 17.80
CA GLY A 215 8.66 7.24 17.55
C GLY A 215 9.16 6.98 16.13
N CYS A 216 8.93 5.78 15.58
CA CYS A 216 9.54 5.31 14.33
C CYS A 216 8.56 5.18 13.15
N MET A 217 7.26 5.05 13.39
CA MET A 217 6.27 4.81 12.34
C MET A 217 5.70 6.12 11.79
N ALA A 218 5.62 6.24 10.46
CA ALA A 218 4.96 7.35 9.80
C ALA A 218 3.44 7.19 9.91
N VAL A 219 2.73 8.31 10.01
CA VAL A 219 1.26 8.28 9.99
C VAL A 219 0.80 8.16 8.54
N PRO A 220 -0.04 7.16 8.19
CA PRO A 220 -0.51 6.99 6.83
C PRO A 220 -1.71 7.91 6.52
N ASP A 221 -2.00 8.06 5.24
CA ASP A 221 -3.14 8.81 4.70
C ASP A 221 -4.40 7.94 4.60
N ALA A 222 -4.23 6.63 4.42
CA ALA A 222 -5.30 5.66 4.43
C ALA A 222 -4.88 4.31 5.02
N LEU A 223 -5.87 3.54 5.47
CA LEU A 223 -5.71 2.18 5.95
C LEU A 223 -6.58 1.24 5.12
N ILE A 224 -6.01 0.10 4.79
CA ILE A 224 -6.70 -1.08 4.30
C ILE A 224 -6.51 -2.14 5.37
N LEU A 225 -7.61 -2.48 6.05
CA LEU A 225 -7.59 -3.31 7.26
C LEU A 225 -8.36 -4.61 7.02
N ALA A 226 -8.17 -5.56 7.94
CA ALA A 226 -8.89 -6.84 7.95
C ALA A 226 -8.86 -7.52 6.56
N VAL A 227 -7.68 -7.53 5.93
CA VAL A 227 -7.42 -8.18 4.63
C VAL A 227 -8.24 -7.56 3.49
N GLY A 228 -8.45 -6.25 3.54
CA GLY A 228 -9.16 -5.50 2.50
C GLY A 228 -10.67 -5.45 2.67
N THR A 229 -11.20 -5.78 3.84
CA THR A 229 -12.65 -5.67 4.11
C THR A 229 -13.05 -4.31 4.67
N CYS A 230 -12.10 -3.55 5.22
CA CYS A 230 -12.35 -2.20 5.70
C CYS A 230 -11.32 -1.22 5.13
N VAL A 231 -11.79 -0.07 4.65
CA VAL A 231 -10.94 1.05 4.21
C VAL A 231 -11.25 2.25 5.09
N TYR A 232 -10.20 2.90 5.59
CA TYR A 232 -10.31 4.12 6.38
C TYR A 232 -9.44 5.22 5.78
N LEU A 233 -9.99 6.42 5.70
CA LEU A 233 -9.27 7.63 5.30
C LEU A 233 -8.90 8.43 6.54
N ARG A 234 -7.74 9.07 6.53
CA ARG A 234 -7.31 9.94 7.62
C ARG A 234 -8.31 11.10 7.79
N ASN A 235 -8.69 11.36 9.04
CA ASN A 235 -9.62 12.43 9.41
C ASN A 235 -9.00 13.36 10.48
N PRO A 236 -8.09 14.28 10.10
CA PRO A 236 -7.36 15.10 11.06
C PRO A 236 -8.26 16.01 11.92
N SER A 237 -9.45 16.40 11.43
CA SER A 237 -10.42 17.19 12.20
C SER A 237 -11.17 16.38 13.26
N GLY A 238 -11.20 15.06 13.14
CA GLY A 238 -11.87 14.19 14.11
C GLY A 238 -11.00 13.83 15.31
N GLY A 239 -9.67 13.81 15.16
CA GLY A 239 -8.75 13.53 16.26
C GLY A 239 -7.35 13.08 15.84
N PRO A 240 -6.51 12.68 16.82
CA PRO A 240 -5.16 12.20 16.56
C PRO A 240 -5.18 10.85 15.83
N ALA A 241 -4.09 10.52 15.15
CA ALA A 241 -4.02 9.32 14.30
C ALA A 241 -4.06 7.99 15.06
N ASP A 242 -3.74 8.00 16.35
CA ASP A 242 -3.80 6.85 17.26
C ASP A 242 -5.15 6.73 17.98
N SER A 243 -6.17 7.48 17.54
CA SER A 243 -7.55 7.40 18.01
C SER A 243 -8.48 7.01 16.88
N PRO A 244 -9.58 6.26 17.14
CA PRO A 244 -10.59 5.95 16.12
C PRO A 244 -11.16 7.20 15.44
N SER A 245 -11.32 8.29 16.19
CA SER A 245 -11.84 9.57 15.70
C SER A 245 -10.95 10.23 14.63
N GLY A 246 -9.65 9.91 14.61
CA GLY A 246 -8.70 10.34 13.59
C GLY A 246 -8.85 9.64 12.24
N TRP A 247 -9.86 8.77 12.10
CA TRP A 247 -10.14 7.98 10.91
C TRP A 247 -11.62 8.05 10.54
N ARG A 248 -11.90 8.04 9.23
CA ARG A 248 -13.26 7.95 8.68
C ARG A 248 -13.33 6.71 7.81
N GLU A 249 -14.25 5.81 8.13
CA GLU A 249 -14.50 4.63 7.31
C GLU A 249 -15.04 5.04 5.93
N ASP A 250 -14.53 4.39 4.89
CA ASP A 250 -14.99 4.57 3.52
C ASP A 250 -16.24 3.71 3.27
N ARG A 251 -17.40 4.37 3.29
CA ARG A 251 -18.70 3.73 3.11
C ARG A 251 -18.97 3.31 1.67
N ASP A 252 -18.33 3.95 0.70
CA ASP A 252 -18.44 3.56 -0.71
C ASP A 252 -17.71 2.24 -0.96
N TRP A 253 -16.59 2.01 -0.28
CA TRP A 253 -15.93 0.70 -0.26
C TRP A 253 -16.81 -0.36 0.39
N SER A 254 -17.31 -0.12 1.62
CA SER A 254 -18.12 -1.12 2.32
C SER A 254 -19.38 -1.50 1.52
N GLY A 255 -20.06 -0.53 0.89
CA GLY A 255 -21.25 -0.80 0.07
C GLY A 255 -20.97 -1.62 -1.20
N GLN A 256 -19.75 -1.57 -1.74
CA GLN A 256 -19.35 -2.44 -2.85
C GLN A 256 -19.23 -3.91 -2.43
N LEU A 257 -18.88 -4.15 -1.16
CA LEU A 257 -18.68 -5.48 -0.61
C LEU A 257 -19.98 -6.23 -0.32
N ASP A 258 -21.09 -5.51 -0.15
CA ASP A 258 -22.42 -6.10 0.07
C ASP A 258 -22.92 -6.91 -1.14
N GLN A 259 -22.38 -6.65 -2.33
CA GLN A 259 -22.84 -7.28 -3.56
C GLN A 259 -22.50 -8.77 -3.59
N SER A 260 -23.55 -9.61 -3.62
CA SER A 260 -23.45 -11.07 -3.61
C SER A 260 -22.80 -11.65 -2.35
N TRP A 261 -22.84 -10.89 -1.24
CA TRP A 261 -22.35 -11.30 0.08
C TRP A 261 -23.51 -11.58 1.04
N SER A 262 -23.33 -12.58 1.91
CA SER A 262 -24.20 -12.80 3.06
C SER A 262 -23.35 -13.30 4.23
N LEU A 263 -23.17 -12.44 5.23
CA LEU A 263 -22.42 -12.77 6.45
C LEU A 263 -22.97 -14.01 7.14
N LYS A 264 -24.30 -14.15 7.19
CA LYS A 264 -24.97 -15.30 7.79
C LYS A 264 -24.56 -16.60 7.08
N VAL A 265 -24.69 -16.64 5.76
CA VAL A 265 -24.35 -17.83 4.96
C VAL A 265 -22.86 -18.15 5.06
N ALA A 266 -21.99 -17.14 5.01
CA ALA A 266 -20.55 -17.34 5.17
C ALA A 266 -20.19 -17.91 6.55
N ARG A 267 -20.83 -17.38 7.61
CA ARG A 267 -20.64 -17.88 8.98
C ARG A 267 -21.14 -19.31 9.13
N ASP A 268 -22.32 -19.63 8.59
CA ASP A 268 -22.89 -20.98 8.60
C ASP A 268 -21.99 -21.97 7.83
N ALA A 269 -21.40 -21.55 6.70
CA ALA A 269 -20.44 -22.33 5.93
C ALA A 269 -19.18 -22.65 6.76
N CYS A 270 -18.62 -21.66 7.46
CA CYS A 270 -17.49 -21.87 8.38
C CYS A 270 -17.87 -22.83 9.51
N TYR A 271 -19.02 -22.65 10.17
CA TYR A 271 -19.46 -23.54 11.25
C TYR A 271 -19.55 -24.99 10.80
N LYS A 272 -20.20 -25.25 9.67
CA LYS A 272 -20.33 -26.61 9.11
C LYS A 272 -18.97 -27.21 8.80
N ALA A 273 -18.07 -26.45 8.18
CA ALA A 273 -16.74 -26.94 7.82
C ALA A 273 -15.87 -27.24 9.06
N LEU A 274 -15.94 -26.40 10.09
CA LEU A 274 -15.17 -26.60 11.32
C LEU A 274 -15.75 -27.74 12.19
N ALA A 275 -17.05 -28.03 12.09
CA ALA A 275 -17.67 -29.16 12.78
C ALA A 275 -17.19 -30.54 12.27
N GLU A 276 -16.61 -30.59 11.07
CA GLU A 276 -16.05 -31.83 10.48
C GLU A 276 -14.63 -32.16 11.00
N VAL A 277 -14.00 -31.24 11.75
CA VAL A 277 -12.67 -31.45 12.33
C VAL A 277 -12.74 -31.50 13.86
N GLY A 278 -11.74 -32.12 14.49
CA GLY A 278 -11.66 -32.22 15.95
C GLY A 278 -11.56 -30.83 16.60
N LYS A 279 -12.12 -30.69 17.81
CA LYS A 279 -12.10 -29.42 18.57
C LYS A 279 -10.69 -28.88 18.83
N ASP A 280 -9.70 -29.76 18.93
CA ASP A 280 -8.30 -29.39 19.15
C ASP A 280 -7.59 -28.92 17.86
N ALA A 281 -8.25 -29.06 16.70
CA ALA A 281 -7.73 -28.70 15.38
C ALA A 281 -8.43 -27.46 14.79
N MET A 282 -9.29 -26.79 15.55
CA MET A 282 -10.00 -25.60 15.08
C MET A 282 -10.36 -24.62 16.18
N HIS A 283 -10.48 -23.35 15.81
CA HIS A 283 -11.10 -22.31 16.62
C HIS A 283 -11.68 -21.21 15.74
N PHE A 284 -12.70 -20.50 16.22
CA PHE A 284 -12.99 -19.17 15.67
C PHE A 284 -11.97 -18.17 16.20
N ARG A 285 -11.60 -17.21 15.36
CA ARG A 285 -10.78 -16.08 15.82
C ARG A 285 -11.60 -15.15 16.72
N PRO A 286 -10.94 -14.36 17.59
CA PRO A 286 -11.60 -13.42 18.50
C PRO A 286 -12.60 -12.50 17.81
N ALA A 287 -13.61 -12.02 18.55
CA ALA A 287 -14.72 -11.25 18.00
C ALA A 287 -14.27 -9.95 17.31
N GLU A 288 -13.20 -9.34 17.81
CA GLU A 288 -12.57 -8.13 17.29
C GLU A 288 -11.85 -8.30 15.93
N GLU A 289 -11.63 -9.55 15.49
CA GLU A 289 -11.10 -9.86 14.16
C GLU A 289 -12.21 -10.19 13.15
N GLN A 290 -13.46 -10.35 13.62
CA GLN A 290 -14.65 -10.54 12.79
C GLN A 290 -15.22 -9.17 12.41
N ASN A 291 -15.86 -9.07 11.24
CA ASN A 291 -16.65 -7.88 10.86
C ASN A 291 -17.78 -8.26 9.89
N ASP A 292 -18.54 -7.27 9.42
CA ASP A 292 -19.71 -7.50 8.56
C ASP A 292 -19.38 -8.13 7.21
N HIS A 293 -18.13 -8.02 6.77
CA HIS A 293 -17.59 -8.55 5.51
C HIS A 293 -16.45 -9.56 5.73
N LYS A 294 -16.29 -10.09 6.95
CA LYS A 294 -15.21 -11.03 7.28
C LYS A 294 -15.64 -12.04 8.33
N VAL A 295 -15.51 -13.32 7.98
CA VAL A 295 -15.52 -14.43 8.93
C VAL A 295 -14.13 -15.02 8.99
N THR A 296 -13.55 -15.16 10.18
CA THR A 296 -12.20 -15.71 10.33
C THR A 296 -12.11 -16.81 11.38
N CYS A 297 -11.39 -17.87 11.02
CA CYS A 297 -11.14 -19.03 11.87
C CYS A 297 -9.70 -19.50 11.74
N GLY A 298 -9.23 -20.28 12.71
CA GLY A 298 -7.97 -21.00 12.61
C GLY A 298 -8.20 -22.49 12.60
N VAL A 299 -7.36 -23.17 11.83
CA VAL A 299 -7.38 -24.61 11.64
C VAL A 299 -5.95 -25.13 11.68
N ALA A 300 -5.75 -26.33 12.22
CA ALA A 300 -4.46 -26.98 12.13
C ALA A 300 -4.11 -27.24 10.66
N ASP A 301 -2.83 -27.08 10.32
CA ASP A 301 -2.33 -27.07 8.94
C ASP A 301 -2.72 -28.33 8.12
N PRO A 302 -2.65 -29.56 8.69
CA PRO A 302 -3.09 -30.77 7.96
C PRO A 302 -4.57 -30.77 7.56
N GLN A 303 -5.42 -30.01 8.26
CA GLN A 303 -6.86 -29.94 8.02
C GLN A 303 -7.26 -28.77 7.11
N ALA A 304 -6.35 -27.82 6.87
CA ALA A 304 -6.67 -26.56 6.19
C ALA A 304 -7.27 -26.77 4.79
N ALA A 305 -6.67 -27.65 3.97
CA ALA A 305 -7.14 -27.91 2.62
C ALA A 305 -8.57 -28.50 2.60
N GLN A 306 -8.88 -29.42 3.52
CA GLN A 306 -10.21 -30.00 3.66
C GLN A 306 -11.23 -28.93 4.05
N VAL A 307 -10.93 -28.14 5.09
CA VAL A 307 -11.84 -27.11 5.60
C VAL A 307 -12.11 -26.05 4.53
N VAL A 308 -11.08 -25.59 3.81
CA VAL A 308 -11.23 -24.65 2.69
C VAL A 308 -12.14 -25.23 1.60
N GLY A 309 -11.95 -26.51 1.24
CA GLY A 309 -12.80 -27.18 0.26
C GLY A 309 -14.27 -27.22 0.70
N ARG A 310 -14.52 -27.52 1.98
CA ARG A 310 -15.87 -27.58 2.55
C ARG A 310 -16.53 -26.20 2.61
N VAL A 311 -15.81 -25.18 3.08
CA VAL A 311 -16.28 -23.79 3.11
C VAL A 311 -16.70 -23.34 1.72
N ASN A 312 -15.86 -23.54 0.70
CA ASN A 312 -16.17 -23.18 -0.68
C ASN A 312 -17.42 -23.90 -1.21
N SER A 313 -17.58 -25.19 -0.88
CA SER A 313 -18.77 -25.95 -1.28
C SER A 313 -20.05 -25.39 -0.65
N GLU A 314 -20.02 -25.04 0.62
CA GLU A 314 -21.17 -24.47 1.34
C GLU A 314 -21.53 -23.06 0.85
N LEU A 315 -20.51 -22.23 0.60
CA LEU A 315 -20.70 -20.89 0.02
C LEU A 315 -21.35 -20.96 -1.36
N ALA A 316 -20.89 -21.88 -2.21
CA ALA A 316 -21.47 -22.10 -3.54
C ALA A 316 -22.92 -22.58 -3.45
N ALA A 317 -23.23 -23.51 -2.54
CA ALA A 317 -24.59 -23.98 -2.30
C ALA A 317 -25.52 -22.87 -1.77
N GLY A 318 -24.97 -21.94 -0.99
CA GLY A 318 -25.67 -20.77 -0.47
C GLY A 318 -25.73 -19.58 -1.44
N GLY A 319 -25.19 -19.71 -2.65
CA GLY A 319 -25.19 -18.63 -3.66
C GLY A 319 -24.34 -17.41 -3.30
N VAL A 320 -23.39 -17.55 -2.36
CA VAL A 320 -22.49 -16.47 -1.94
C VAL A 320 -21.19 -16.55 -2.72
N ALA A 321 -20.82 -15.43 -3.34
CA ALA A 321 -19.52 -15.29 -3.98
C ALA A 321 -18.52 -14.73 -2.97
N ALA A 322 -17.52 -15.54 -2.61
CA ALA A 322 -16.54 -15.20 -1.59
C ALA A 322 -15.14 -15.70 -1.94
N ASN A 323 -14.13 -15.04 -1.37
CA ASN A 323 -12.75 -15.50 -1.34
C ASN A 323 -12.48 -16.17 0.02
N VAL A 324 -11.70 -17.25 0.02
CA VAL A 324 -11.13 -17.85 1.24
C VAL A 324 -9.63 -17.60 1.21
N ILE A 325 -9.18 -16.60 1.95
CA ILE A 325 -7.78 -16.19 2.03
C ILE A 325 -7.12 -16.97 3.16
N THR A 326 -5.97 -17.58 2.90
CA THR A 326 -5.24 -18.37 3.90
C THR A 326 -3.93 -17.71 4.28
N SER A 327 -3.64 -17.69 5.57
CA SER A 327 -2.38 -17.16 6.12
C SER A 327 -1.90 -18.01 7.30
N GLY A 328 -0.73 -17.71 7.85
CA GLY A 328 -0.20 -18.35 9.06
C GLY A 328 0.94 -19.35 8.84
N HIS A 329 1.69 -19.56 9.92
CA HIS A 329 2.85 -20.42 10.03
C HIS A 329 2.80 -21.23 11.34
N GLY A 330 3.69 -22.21 11.51
CA GLY A 330 3.85 -22.91 12.80
C GLY A 330 2.72 -23.90 13.13
N GLY A 331 2.22 -24.63 12.13
CA GLY A 331 1.24 -25.71 12.32
C GLY A 331 -0.22 -25.26 12.37
N TRP A 332 -0.50 -23.96 12.28
CA TRP A 332 -1.84 -23.40 12.15
C TRP A 332 -1.97 -22.56 10.87
N LYS A 333 -3.17 -22.59 10.28
CA LYS A 333 -3.60 -21.72 9.20
C LYS A 333 -4.81 -20.92 9.63
N TYR A 334 -4.80 -19.64 9.32
CA TYR A 334 -5.94 -18.75 9.50
C TYR A 334 -6.67 -18.60 8.17
N LEU A 335 -7.98 -18.81 8.19
CA LEU A 335 -8.85 -18.73 7.03
C LEU A 335 -9.73 -17.50 7.18
N ASP A 336 -9.58 -16.54 6.28
CA ASP A 336 -10.41 -15.35 6.19
C ASP A 336 -11.39 -15.52 5.02
N VAL A 337 -12.67 -15.68 5.34
CA VAL A 337 -13.77 -15.73 4.37
C VAL A 337 -14.33 -14.33 4.20
N VAL A 338 -14.18 -13.79 3.00
CA VAL A 338 -14.52 -12.41 2.66
C VAL A 338 -15.31 -12.36 1.34
N PRO A 339 -16.07 -11.29 1.04
CA PRO A 339 -16.72 -11.10 -0.24
C PRO A 339 -15.76 -11.30 -1.42
N ILE A 340 -16.27 -11.78 -2.57
CA ILE A 340 -15.43 -11.98 -3.77
C ILE A 340 -14.75 -10.70 -4.25
N ARG A 341 -15.32 -9.55 -3.89
CA ARG A 341 -14.82 -8.20 -4.22
C ARG A 341 -13.85 -7.64 -3.19
N ALA A 342 -13.75 -8.28 -2.03
CA ALA A 342 -12.79 -7.91 -1.00
C ALA A 342 -11.44 -8.57 -1.28
N GLY A 343 -10.40 -7.99 -0.71
CA GLY A 343 -9.03 -8.45 -0.86
C GLY A 343 -8.05 -7.29 -0.85
N LYS A 344 -6.79 -7.58 -0.56
CA LYS A 344 -5.74 -6.56 -0.49
C LYS A 344 -5.56 -5.83 -1.82
N LEU A 345 -5.71 -6.50 -2.97
CA LEU A 345 -5.52 -5.90 -4.29
C LEU A 345 -6.68 -4.99 -4.68
N GLU A 346 -7.91 -5.45 -4.47
CA GLU A 346 -9.14 -4.76 -4.82
C GLU A 346 -9.28 -3.47 -4.00
N ALA A 347 -9.03 -3.57 -2.69
CA ALA A 347 -8.99 -2.41 -1.80
C ALA A 347 -7.85 -1.44 -2.17
N LEU A 348 -6.66 -1.96 -2.52
CA LEU A 348 -5.56 -1.12 -3.03
C LEU A 348 -6.01 -0.33 -4.26
N ASN A 349 -6.64 -0.99 -5.24
CA ASN A 349 -7.10 -0.34 -6.46
C ASN A 349 -8.24 0.65 -6.22
N HIS A 350 -9.09 0.43 -5.21
CA HIS A 350 -10.08 1.41 -4.75
C HIS A 350 -9.40 2.66 -4.20
N VAL A 351 -8.48 2.49 -3.24
CA VAL A 351 -7.74 3.60 -2.62
C VAL A 351 -6.87 4.34 -3.63
N ARG A 352 -6.22 3.63 -4.56
CA ARG A 352 -5.44 4.22 -5.67
C ARG A 352 -6.29 5.19 -6.49
N ARG A 353 -7.49 4.76 -6.89
CA ARG A 353 -8.43 5.59 -7.66
C ARG A 353 -8.94 6.77 -6.84
N HIS A 354 -9.20 6.57 -5.55
CA HIS A 354 -9.60 7.64 -4.63
C HIS A 354 -8.58 8.79 -4.60
N PHE A 355 -7.28 8.46 -4.51
CA PHE A 355 -6.21 9.46 -4.50
C PHE A 355 -5.70 9.89 -5.89
N GLY A 356 -6.26 9.32 -6.97
CA GLY A 356 -5.89 9.70 -8.34
C GLY A 356 -4.49 9.28 -8.78
N PHE A 357 -3.92 8.20 -8.22
CA PHE A 357 -2.61 7.69 -8.61
C PHE A 357 -2.70 6.70 -9.76
N SER A 358 -1.76 6.76 -10.71
CA SER A 358 -1.60 5.75 -11.76
C SER A 358 -0.89 4.50 -11.22
N VAL A 359 -1.02 3.37 -11.93
CA VAL A 359 -0.28 2.13 -11.62
C VAL A 359 1.24 2.33 -11.65
N ALA A 360 1.73 3.25 -12.49
CA ALA A 360 3.16 3.59 -12.61
C ALA A 360 3.71 4.41 -11.44
N SER A 361 2.83 5.06 -10.67
CA SER A 361 3.18 5.86 -9.48
C SER A 361 2.67 5.22 -8.20
N THR A 362 2.31 3.94 -8.23
CA THR A 362 1.84 3.16 -7.08
C THR A 362 2.78 1.98 -6.85
N VAL A 363 3.23 1.80 -5.61
CA VAL A 363 4.18 0.76 -5.21
C VAL A 363 3.59 -0.07 -4.09
N ALA A 364 3.38 -1.37 -4.33
CA ALA A 364 2.93 -2.34 -3.34
C ALA A 364 4.12 -3.07 -2.69
N CYS A 365 4.11 -3.22 -1.37
CA CYS A 365 5.20 -3.85 -0.60
C CYS A 365 4.67 -4.99 0.27
N GLY A 366 5.35 -6.14 0.29
CA GLY A 366 4.98 -7.28 1.12
C GLY A 366 6.11 -8.28 1.37
N ASP A 367 5.88 -9.21 2.30
CA ASP A 367 6.86 -10.21 2.75
C ASP A 367 6.31 -11.65 2.78
N SER A 368 5.00 -11.86 2.75
CA SER A 368 4.42 -13.20 2.91
C SER A 368 3.36 -13.58 1.87
N GLY A 369 2.87 -14.82 1.95
CA GLY A 369 1.92 -15.37 0.98
C GLY A 369 0.59 -14.61 0.91
N ASN A 370 0.16 -13.93 1.98
CA ASN A 370 -1.07 -13.12 1.98
C ASN A 370 -0.95 -11.85 1.11
N ASP A 371 0.27 -11.46 0.72
CA ASP A 371 0.54 -10.29 -0.11
C ASP A 371 0.59 -10.63 -1.60
N ILE A 372 0.63 -11.92 -1.97
CA ILE A 372 0.74 -12.36 -3.37
C ILE A 372 -0.29 -11.68 -4.26
N LEU A 373 -1.56 -11.64 -3.84
CA LEU A 373 -2.62 -11.00 -4.63
C LEU A 373 -2.34 -9.51 -4.84
N MET A 374 -1.99 -8.78 -3.78
CA MET A 374 -1.64 -7.36 -3.85
C MET A 374 -0.46 -7.11 -4.81
N LEU A 375 0.60 -7.91 -4.69
CA LEU A 375 1.83 -7.79 -5.49
C LEU A 375 1.64 -8.25 -6.94
N SER A 376 0.64 -9.10 -7.19
CA SER A 376 0.31 -9.62 -8.54
C SER A 376 -0.39 -8.60 -9.43
N GLY A 377 -0.91 -7.51 -8.84
CA GLY A 377 -1.56 -6.43 -9.57
C GLY A 377 -0.64 -5.68 -10.54
N GLU A 378 -1.19 -4.71 -11.27
CA GLU A 378 -0.46 -3.96 -12.30
C GLU A 378 0.49 -2.88 -11.75
N ASN A 379 0.38 -2.56 -10.46
CA ASN A 379 1.23 -1.59 -9.77
C ASN A 379 2.68 -2.08 -9.69
N LEU A 380 3.63 -1.17 -9.45
CA LEU A 380 4.99 -1.56 -9.09
C LEU A 380 4.97 -2.39 -7.79
N ALA A 381 5.89 -3.33 -7.63
CA ALA A 381 5.90 -4.23 -6.48
C ALA A 381 7.29 -4.41 -5.89
N ILE A 382 7.37 -4.44 -4.56
CA ILE A 382 8.59 -4.70 -3.79
C ILE A 382 8.33 -5.90 -2.87
N VAL A 383 9.14 -6.94 -3.04
CA VAL A 383 9.25 -8.07 -2.12
C VAL A 383 10.48 -7.83 -1.24
N VAL A 384 10.28 -7.63 0.07
CA VAL A 384 11.37 -7.24 0.98
C VAL A 384 12.36 -8.39 1.23
N GLY A 385 13.57 -8.06 1.66
CA GLY A 385 14.69 -9.01 1.81
C GLY A 385 14.52 -10.07 2.89
N ASN A 386 13.51 -9.99 3.75
CA ASN A 386 13.13 -11.03 4.71
C ASN A 386 11.89 -11.82 4.27
N ALA A 387 11.42 -11.63 3.03
CA ALA A 387 10.25 -12.31 2.52
C ALA A 387 10.36 -13.84 2.62
N GLN A 388 9.22 -14.47 2.91
CA GLN A 388 9.09 -15.91 3.06
C GLN A 388 9.43 -16.65 1.76
N PRO A 389 9.93 -17.90 1.84
CA PRO A 389 10.36 -18.66 0.68
C PRO A 389 9.30 -18.76 -0.43
N ASP A 390 8.03 -19.01 -0.05
CA ASP A 390 6.94 -19.16 -1.01
C ASP A 390 6.69 -17.87 -1.81
N LEU A 391 6.74 -16.70 -1.15
CA LEU A 391 6.59 -15.42 -1.83
C LEU A 391 7.77 -15.15 -2.76
N ARG A 392 9.01 -15.47 -2.35
CA ARG A 392 10.20 -15.31 -3.18
C ARG A 392 10.15 -16.18 -4.43
N THR A 393 9.76 -17.45 -4.29
CA THR A 393 9.58 -18.37 -5.42
C THR A 393 8.51 -17.85 -6.38
N TRP A 394 7.37 -17.41 -5.87
CA TRP A 394 6.32 -16.79 -6.68
C TRP A 394 6.83 -15.54 -7.42
N ALA A 395 7.55 -14.66 -6.72
CA ALA A 395 8.08 -13.40 -7.27
C ALA A 395 9.07 -13.66 -8.42
N GLN A 396 9.97 -14.63 -8.25
CA GLN A 396 10.93 -15.02 -9.28
C GLN A 396 10.24 -15.57 -10.54
N GLN A 397 9.25 -16.45 -10.35
CA GLN A 397 8.46 -16.98 -11.47
C GLN A 397 7.69 -15.87 -12.19
N ARG A 398 7.14 -14.92 -11.43
CA ARG A 398 6.39 -13.80 -11.96
C ARG A 398 7.27 -12.84 -12.75
N GLN A 399 8.43 -12.47 -12.22
CA GLN A 399 9.41 -11.64 -12.93
C GLN A 399 9.86 -12.26 -14.26
N ALA A 400 10.06 -13.57 -14.31
CA ALA A 400 10.45 -14.28 -15.53
C ALA A 400 9.33 -14.35 -16.57
N ALA A 401 8.07 -14.29 -16.15
CA ALA A 401 6.90 -14.36 -17.03
C ALA A 401 6.41 -12.98 -17.52
N GLU A 402 6.72 -11.91 -16.78
CA GLU A 402 6.33 -10.54 -17.13
C GLU A 402 7.34 -9.88 -18.07
N ALA A 403 6.84 -9.19 -19.09
CA ALA A 403 7.68 -8.34 -19.92
C ALA A 403 8.24 -7.17 -19.10
N PRO A 404 9.47 -6.70 -19.37
CA PRO A 404 9.99 -5.49 -18.75
C PRO A 404 9.11 -4.27 -19.03
N LEU A 405 9.15 -3.31 -18.12
CA LEU A 405 8.58 -1.98 -18.31
C LEU A 405 9.27 -1.25 -19.47
N PRO A 406 8.66 -0.18 -20.03
CA PRO A 406 9.32 0.67 -21.04
C PRO A 406 10.67 1.24 -20.60
N SER A 407 10.91 1.36 -19.30
CA SER A 407 12.19 1.76 -18.72
C SER A 407 13.28 0.68 -18.77
N GLY A 408 12.97 -0.53 -19.22
CA GLY A 408 13.83 -1.71 -19.17
C GLY A 408 13.87 -2.41 -17.81
N LYS A 409 13.25 -1.84 -16.77
CA LYS A 409 13.17 -2.43 -15.42
C LYS A 409 12.03 -3.45 -15.33
N HIS A 410 12.09 -4.38 -14.38
CA HIS A 410 10.93 -5.22 -14.03
C HIS A 410 9.97 -4.44 -13.13
N ARG A 411 8.66 -4.68 -13.27
CA ARG A 411 7.62 -4.11 -12.39
C ARG A 411 7.76 -4.57 -10.93
N LEU A 412 8.11 -5.84 -10.76
CA LEU A 412 8.36 -6.45 -9.46
C LEU A 412 9.87 -6.42 -9.18
N LEU A 413 10.25 -5.97 -7.99
CA LEU A 413 11.60 -6.03 -7.44
C LEU A 413 11.65 -6.98 -6.24
N GLN A 414 12.68 -7.82 -6.18
CA GLN A 414 13.06 -8.54 -4.97
C GLN A 414 14.22 -7.78 -4.31
N ALA A 415 13.95 -7.11 -3.20
CA ALA A 415 14.93 -6.30 -2.49
C ALA A 415 15.97 -7.17 -1.76
N THR A 416 17.17 -6.64 -1.61
CA THR A 416 18.23 -7.28 -0.81
C THR A 416 18.12 -6.92 0.66
N LYS A 417 17.69 -5.70 0.97
CA LYS A 417 17.45 -5.19 2.33
C LYS A 417 16.11 -5.68 2.86
N LYS A 418 16.07 -5.88 4.18
CA LYS A 418 14.91 -6.39 4.91
C LYS A 418 13.94 -5.26 5.26
N GLU A 419 12.67 -5.61 5.39
CA GLU A 419 11.61 -4.78 5.94
C GLU A 419 11.58 -3.38 5.31
N ALA A 420 11.41 -2.32 6.11
CA ALA A 420 11.28 -0.95 5.63
C ALA A 420 12.53 -0.44 4.87
N LEU A 421 13.72 -1.01 5.11
CA LEU A 421 14.90 -0.72 4.30
C LEU A 421 14.81 -1.32 2.89
N GLY A 422 14.14 -2.47 2.74
CA GLY A 422 13.80 -3.06 1.44
C GLY A 422 12.82 -2.21 0.65
N ILE A 423 11.87 -1.57 1.34
CA ILE A 423 10.96 -0.58 0.73
C ILE A 423 11.77 0.60 0.18
N LEU A 424 12.67 1.17 0.98
CA LEU A 424 13.53 2.29 0.53
C LEU A 424 14.42 1.91 -0.65
N GLU A 425 15.01 0.72 -0.64
CA GLU A 425 15.79 0.19 -1.77
C GLU A 425 14.95 0.12 -3.04
N GLY A 426 13.71 -0.37 -2.96
CA GLY A 426 12.84 -0.44 -4.14
C GLY A 426 12.34 0.91 -4.62
N LEU A 427 12.06 1.85 -3.71
CA LEU A 427 11.70 3.21 -4.09
C LEU A 427 12.84 3.93 -4.82
N GLU A 428 14.08 3.71 -4.40
CA GLU A 428 15.28 4.18 -5.10
C GLU A 428 15.45 3.48 -6.45
N HIS A 429 15.27 2.15 -6.49
CA HIS A 429 15.28 1.39 -7.75
C HIS A 429 14.26 1.92 -8.77
N PHE A 430 13.07 2.32 -8.34
CA PHE A 430 12.03 2.87 -9.22
C PHE A 430 12.15 4.38 -9.48
N GLY A 431 13.06 5.08 -8.78
CA GLY A 431 13.34 6.51 -8.98
C GLY A 431 12.38 7.47 -8.26
N PHE A 432 11.83 7.05 -7.11
CA PHE A 432 11.02 7.89 -6.23
C PHE A 432 11.82 8.45 -5.04
N LYS A 433 12.93 7.80 -4.68
CA LYS A 433 13.93 8.25 -3.70
C LYS A 433 15.25 8.46 -4.43
#